data_AF-A0A0E3BFZ9-F1
#
_entry.id   AF-A0A0E3BFZ9-F1
#
_cell.length_a   1.000
_cell.length_b   1.000
_cell.length_c   1.000
_cell.angle_alpha   90.00
_cell.angle_beta   90.00
_cell.angle_gamma   90.00
#
_symmetry.space_group_name_H-M   'P 1'
#
loop_
_entity.id
_entity.type
_entity.pdbx_description
1 polymer ?
#
loop_
_entity_poly.entity_id
_entity_poly.type
_entity_poly.pdbx_seq_one_letter_code
_entity_poly.pdbx_strand_id
1 'polypeptide(L)'
;MEIDYGNGDAKYGPGVSIKLSGDEVAMAIDAWLVAHGVHVGGPRTVRVNDDLCKAGEVYVDPSGRVHHGEQTWNGRGPEQA
;
A
#
# COMPACT_ATOMS: atom_id res chain seq x y z
N MET A 1 4.76 6.40 -4.03
CA MET A 1 3.55 6.11 -3.25
C MET A 1 2.54 7.20 -3.53
N GLU A 2 1.33 6.82 -3.88
CA GLU A 2 0.20 7.72 -4.12
C GLU A 2 -0.93 7.30 -3.17
N ILE A 3 -1.60 8.26 -2.51
CA ILE A 3 -2.72 8.00 -1.60
C ILE A 3 -3.90 8.82 -2.11
N ASP A 4 -4.98 8.12 -2.47
CA ASP A 4 -6.19 8.71 -3.01
C ASP A 4 -7.44 8.08 -2.38
N TYR A 5 -8.60 8.69 -2.62
CA TYR A 5 -9.86 7.97 -2.45
C TYR A 5 -10.02 6.93 -3.56
N GLY A 6 -10.34 5.70 -3.18
CA GLY A 6 -10.54 4.61 -4.12
C GLY A 6 -11.85 4.77 -4.90
N ASN A 7 -11.80 4.54 -6.20
CA ASN A 7 -12.96 4.57 -7.11
C ASN A 7 -13.73 3.24 -7.12
N GLY A 8 -13.68 2.45 -6.04
CA GLY A 8 -14.21 1.09 -6.04
C GLY A 8 -15.73 1.04 -6.20
N ASP A 9 -16.22 0.32 -7.21
CA ASP A 9 -17.65 -0.03 -7.39
C ASP A 9 -18.16 -1.08 -6.37
N ALA A 10 -17.38 -1.42 -5.33
CA ALA A 10 -17.59 -2.58 -4.48
C ALA A 10 -18.30 -2.26 -3.15
N LYS A 11 -19.32 -3.09 -2.83
CA LYS A 11 -20.11 -3.39 -1.60
C LYS A 11 -20.22 -2.38 -0.43
N TYR A 12 -19.22 -1.54 -0.12
CA TYR A 12 -19.17 -0.73 1.11
C TYR A 12 -18.93 0.78 0.88
N GLY A 13 -18.62 1.25 -0.34
CA GLY A 13 -18.46 2.67 -0.66
C GLY A 13 -17.02 3.08 -1.04
N PRO A 14 -16.76 4.38 -1.32
CA PRO A 14 -15.41 4.87 -1.62
C PRO A 14 -14.52 4.58 -0.41
N GLY A 15 -13.37 3.94 -0.61
CA GLY A 15 -12.35 3.68 0.41
C GLY A 15 -11.12 4.57 0.22
N VAL A 16 -9.97 4.22 0.80
CA VAL A 16 -8.67 4.86 0.51
C VAL A 16 -7.77 3.86 -0.22
N SER A 17 -7.25 4.24 -1.38
CA SER A 17 -6.30 3.46 -2.16
C SER A 17 -4.89 4.02 -1.95
N ILE A 18 -3.95 3.16 -1.57
CA ILE A 18 -2.53 3.47 -1.47
C ILE A 18 -1.83 2.68 -2.58
N LYS A 19 -1.35 3.38 -3.61
CA LYS A 19 -0.65 2.78 -4.74
C LYS A 19 0.86 2.85 -4.53
N LEU A 20 1.53 1.74 -4.77
CA LEU A 20 2.97 1.55 -4.64
C LEU A 20 3.56 1.20 -6.00
N SER A 21 4.73 1.76 -6.30
CA SER A 21 5.58 1.27 -7.40
C SER A 21 6.16 -0.11 -7.07
N GLY A 22 6.64 -0.84 -8.08
CA GLY A 22 7.34 -2.11 -7.89
C GLY A 22 8.54 -2.01 -6.94
N ASP A 23 9.30 -0.92 -7.02
CA ASP A 23 10.45 -0.67 -6.13
C ASP A 23 10.02 -0.47 -4.67
N GLU A 24 8.90 0.22 -4.44
CA GLU A 24 8.34 0.40 -3.10
C GLU A 24 7.82 -0.91 -2.51
N VAL A 25 7.23 -1.78 -3.33
CA VAL A 25 6.85 -3.14 -2.91
C VAL A 25 8.08 -3.98 -2.58
N ALA A 26 9.12 -3.92 -3.42
CA ALA A 26 10.37 -4.62 -3.16
C ALA A 26 11.02 -4.15 -1.84
N MET A 27 11.02 -2.84 -1.58
CA MET A 27 11.50 -2.26 -0.32
C MET A 27 10.67 -2.73 0.89
N ALA A 28 9.34 -2.81 0.76
CA ALA A 28 8.48 -3.31 1.84
C ALA A 28 8.78 -4.78 2.17
N ILE A 29 9.03 -5.61 1.16
CA ILE A 29 9.42 -7.01 1.34
C ILE A 29 10.81 -7.10 2.00
N ASP A 30 11.77 -6.31 1.54
CA ASP A 30 13.10 -6.25 2.15
C ASP A 30 13.04 -5.82 3.63
N ALA A 31 12.23 -4.81 3.95
CA ALA A 31 12.03 -4.38 5.34
C ALA A 31 11.40 -5.49 6.19
N TRP A 32 10.44 -6.24 5.65
CA TRP A 32 9.85 -7.39 6.33
C TRP A 32 10.87 -8.49 6.60
N LEU A 33 11.73 -8.80 5.63
CA LEU A 33 12.82 -9.78 5.80
C LEU A 33 13.78 -9.36 6.92
N VAL A 34 14.20 -8.10 6.93
CA VAL A 34 15.08 -7.55 7.98
C VAL A 34 14.40 -7.62 9.36
N ALA A 35 13.12 -7.29 9.45
CA ALA A 35 12.36 -7.38 10.69
C ALA A 35 12.26 -8.83 11.24
N HIS A 36 12.43 -9.82 10.38
CA HIS A 36 12.47 -11.25 10.75
C HIS A 36 13.91 -11.80 10.86
N GLY A 37 14.91 -10.93 10.92
CA GLY A 37 16.32 -11.31 11.08
C GLY A 37 16.98 -11.88 9.82
N VAL A 38 16.35 -11.71 8.66
CA VAL A 38 16.89 -12.15 7.37
C VAL A 38 17.58 -10.97 6.70
N HIS A 39 18.91 -11.06 6.58
CA HIS A 39 19.74 -10.04 5.94
C HIS A 39 20.23 -10.53 4.58
N VAL A 40 19.91 -9.79 3.52
CA VAL A 40 20.37 -10.10 2.16
C VAL A 40 21.56 -9.21 1.79
N GLY A 41 22.74 -9.82 1.66
CA GLY A 41 23.95 -9.18 1.15
C GLY A 41 24.07 -9.34 -0.37
N GLY A 42 24.16 -8.22 -1.09
CA GLY A 42 24.35 -8.20 -2.55
C GLY A 42 23.06 -7.99 -3.37
N PRO A 43 23.18 -7.99 -4.72
CA PRO A 43 22.06 -7.85 -5.64
C PRO A 43 21.04 -8.98 -5.51
N ARG A 44 19.74 -8.67 -5.63
CA ARG A 44 18.67 -9.67 -5.61
C ARG A 44 17.50 -9.28 -6.50
N THR A 45 16.66 -10.26 -6.82
CA THR A 45 15.41 -10.09 -7.56
C THR A 45 14.24 -10.45 -6.67
N VAL A 46 13.30 -9.53 -6.50
CA VAL A 46 12.05 -9.78 -5.77
C VAL A 46 10.95 -10.10 -6.79
N ARG A 47 10.21 -11.19 -6.56
CA ARG A 47 9.06 -11.61 -7.36
C ARG A 47 7.84 -11.76 -6.48
N VAL A 48 6.67 -11.42 -7.01
CA VAL A 48 5.36 -11.61 -6.37
C VAL A 48 4.49 -12.37 -7.37
N ASN A 49 3.92 -13.50 -6.96
CA ASN A 49 3.21 -14.42 -7.85
C ASN A 49 4.05 -14.83 -9.07
N ASP A 50 5.28 -15.27 -8.81
CA ASP A 50 6.26 -15.72 -9.82
C ASP A 50 6.76 -14.65 -10.83
N ASP A 51 6.25 -13.42 -10.77
CA ASP A 51 6.57 -12.34 -11.69
C ASP A 51 7.26 -11.13 -11.03
N LEU A 52 7.94 -10.31 -11.85
CA LEU A 52 8.44 -9.01 -11.39
C LEU A 52 7.27 -8.12 -11.00
N CYS A 53 7.23 -7.72 -9.74
CA CYS A 53 6.19 -6.82 -9.24
C CYS A 53 6.37 -5.43 -9.87
N LYS A 54 5.38 -4.99 -10.66
CA LYS A 54 5.41 -3.66 -11.30
C LYS A 54 4.74 -2.59 -10.46
N ALA A 55 3.74 -2.98 -9.66
CA ALA A 55 2.98 -2.12 -8.77
C ALA A 55 2.28 -2.96 -7.69
N GLY A 56 1.91 -2.32 -6.59
CA GLY A 56 1.07 -2.88 -5.54
C GLY A 56 0.01 -1.88 -5.08
N GLU A 57 -1.03 -2.38 -4.43
CA GLU A 57 -2.11 -1.57 -3.87
C GLU A 57 -2.47 -2.05 -2.47
N VAL A 58 -2.66 -1.11 -1.56
CA VAL A 58 -3.36 -1.33 -0.30
C VAL A 58 -4.67 -0.58 -0.35
N TYR A 59 -5.78 -1.32 -0.32
CA TYR A 59 -7.11 -0.74 -0.25
C TYR A 59 -7.60 -0.75 1.20
N VAL A 60 -7.93 0.42 1.73
CA VAL A 60 -8.47 0.61 3.08
C VAL A 60 -9.97 0.82 2.97
N ASP A 61 -10.72 -0.03 3.66
CA ASP A 61 -12.18 0.02 3.68
C ASP A 61 -12.73 1.37 4.17
N PRO A 62 -13.97 1.72 3.82
CA PRO A 62 -14.60 2.98 4.22
C PRO A 62 -14.70 3.19 5.74
N SER A 63 -14.65 2.12 6.55
CA SER A 63 -14.62 2.20 8.02
C SER A 63 -13.23 2.54 8.58
N GLY A 64 -12.19 2.47 7.75
CA GLY A 64 -10.81 2.72 8.12
C GLY A 64 -10.39 4.18 7.96
N ARG A 65 -9.10 4.42 8.21
CA ARG A 65 -8.44 5.72 8.06
C ARG A 65 -6.97 5.53 7.77
N VAL A 66 -6.40 6.46 6.99
CA VAL A 66 -4.97 6.50 6.68
C VAL A 66 -4.39 7.80 7.23
N HIS A 67 -3.30 7.70 7.97
CA HIS A 67 -2.53 8.83 8.45
C HIS A 67 -1.20 8.86 7.70
N HIS A 68 -0.90 9.98 7.04
CA HIS A 68 0.36 10.18 6.34
C HIS A 68 0.85 11.61 6.54
N GLY A 69 1.91 11.77 7.35
CA GLY A 69 2.34 13.09 7.82
C GLY A 69 1.23 13.79 8.61
N GLU A 70 0.94 15.04 8.25
CA GLU A 70 -0.14 15.83 8.85
C GLU A 70 -1.52 15.56 8.22
N GLN A 71 -1.58 14.77 7.15
CA GLN A 71 -2.82 14.47 6.43
C GLN A 71 -3.49 13.21 6.98
N THR A 72 -4.81 13.26 7.07
CA THR A 72 -5.66 12.11 7.42
C THR A 72 -6.73 11.91 6.36
N TRP A 73 -6.80 10.69 5.84
CA TRP A 73 -7.82 10.26 4.88
C TRP A 73 -8.84 9.39 5.60
N ASN A 74 -10.08 9.86 5.70
CA ASN A 74 -11.19 9.04 6.18
C ASN A 74 -11.62 8.09 5.08
N GLY A 75 -11.75 6.80 5.39
CA GLY A 75 -12.24 5.78 4.48
C GLY A 75 -13.46 6.26 3.69
N ARG A 76 -14.41 6.94 4.33
CA ARG A 76 -15.69 7.37 3.74
C ARG A 76 -15.61 8.50 2.70
N GLY A 77 -14.43 9.06 2.46
CA GLY A 77 -14.28 10.23 1.60
C GLY A 77 -14.25 11.57 2.36
N PRO A 78 -14.17 12.70 1.64
CA PRO A 78 -13.99 14.03 2.21
C PRO A 78 -15.27 14.64 2.84
N GLU A 79 -16.37 13.89 2.98
CA GLU A 79 -17.58 14.33 3.67
C GLU A 79 -17.74 13.63 5.03
N GLN A 80 -17.16 14.26 6.06
CA GLN A 80 -17.71 14.42 7.43
C GLN A 80 -16.66 15.19 8.25
N ALA A 81 -16.61 16.51 8.02
CA ALA A 81 -16.12 17.50 8.98
C ALA A 81 -17.30 17.96 9.86
#